data_AF-A0A1B6VPB0-F1
#
_entry.id   AF-A0A1B6VPB0-F1
#
_cell.length_a   1.000
_cell.length_b   1.000
_cell.length_c   1.000
_cell.angle_alpha   90.00
_cell.angle_beta   90.00
_cell.angle_gamma   90.00
#
_symmetry.space_group_name_H-M   'P 1'
#
loop_
_entity.id
_entity.type
_entity.pdbx_description
1 polymer ?
#
loop_
_entity_poly.entity_id
_entity_poly.type
_entity_poly.pdbx_seq_one_letter_code
_entity_poly.pdbx_strand_id
1 'polypeptide(L)'
;MSARDLNCPLPHQICNADGTLTALGQTFLRRLWERTGSAPGTDTVWIEAEADMAMLSAAQAQSSAFAALREAQDALSLAQQALLQAQSIRAQALKALETAQDYAILTLTARGNAQAAQSPDESMIFAIMKP
;
A
#
# COMPACT_ATOMS: atom_id res chain seq x y z
N MET A 1 20.60 3.84 -69.53
CA MET A 1 20.31 3.04 -68.32
C MET A 1 21.36 1.94 -68.24
N SER A 2 22.36 2.13 -67.37
CA SER A 2 23.47 1.19 -67.18
C SER A 2 22.93 -0.11 -66.55
N ALA A 3 23.43 -1.25 -67.02
CA ALA A 3 23.08 -2.57 -66.52
C ALA A 3 23.32 -2.62 -65.00
N ARG A 4 22.31 -3.04 -64.25
CA ARG A 4 22.41 -3.31 -62.81
C ARG A 4 23.45 -4.41 -62.61
N ASP A 5 24.61 -4.02 -62.12
CA ASP A 5 25.62 -4.95 -61.64
C ASP A 5 25.09 -5.65 -60.39
N LEU A 6 24.63 -6.89 -60.58
CA LEU A 6 24.13 -7.77 -59.52
C LEU A 6 25.28 -8.33 -58.64
N ASN A 7 26.54 -7.96 -58.92
CA ASN A 7 27.70 -8.42 -58.17
C ASN A 7 28.28 -7.39 -57.17
N CYS A 8 27.62 -6.25 -56.93
CA CYS A 8 28.00 -5.37 -55.82
C CYS A 8 27.57 -6.03 -54.48
N PRO A 9 28.50 -6.44 -53.60
CA PRO A 9 28.20 -7.27 -52.44
C PRO A 9 27.72 -6.45 -51.23
N LEU A 10 27.24 -5.23 -51.42
CA LEU A 10 26.70 -4.40 -50.33
C LEU A 10 25.36 -3.81 -50.74
N PRO A 11 24.26 -4.12 -50.00
CA PRO A 11 22.98 -3.45 -50.21
C PRO A 11 23.18 -1.95 -49.99
N HIS A 12 22.78 -1.12 -50.96
CA HIS A 12 22.75 0.34 -50.77
C HIS A 12 21.89 0.75 -49.56
N GLN A 13 21.00 -0.12 -49.06
CA GLN A 13 20.19 0.12 -47.88
C GLN A 13 19.69 -1.21 -47.26
N ILE A 14 20.16 -1.52 -46.03
CA ILE A 14 19.77 -2.74 -45.28
C ILE A 14 18.46 -2.54 -44.51
N CYS A 15 18.23 -1.31 -44.04
CA CYS A 15 17.04 -0.93 -43.27
C CYS A 15 16.30 0.23 -43.93
N ASN A 16 14.96 0.19 -43.90
CA ASN A 16 14.11 1.32 -44.25
C ASN A 16 14.34 2.49 -43.27
N ALA A 17 13.87 3.68 -43.63
CA ALA A 17 13.92 4.86 -42.75
C ALA A 17 13.22 4.62 -41.39
N ASP A 18 12.25 3.71 -41.34
CA ASP A 18 11.49 3.34 -40.15
C ASP A 18 12.20 2.30 -39.26
N GLY A 19 13.46 1.94 -39.58
CA GLY A 19 14.25 0.96 -38.83
C GLY A 19 13.93 -0.51 -39.13
N THR A 20 12.95 -0.79 -39.99
CA THR A 20 12.63 -2.16 -40.42
C THR A 20 13.59 -2.69 -41.47
N LEU A 21 13.89 -3.98 -41.43
CA LEU A 21 14.76 -4.64 -42.42
C LEU A 21 14.10 -4.70 -43.80
N THR A 22 14.86 -4.35 -44.85
CA THR A 22 14.43 -4.55 -46.23
C THR A 22 14.46 -6.04 -46.60
N ALA A 23 13.71 -6.46 -47.63
CA ALA A 23 13.77 -7.83 -48.13
C ALA A 23 15.20 -8.25 -48.58
N LEU A 24 15.99 -7.29 -49.07
CA LEU A 24 17.41 -7.48 -49.37
C LEU A 24 18.26 -7.64 -48.11
N GLY A 25 17.97 -6.87 -47.06
CA GLY A 25 18.60 -7.04 -45.74
C GLY A 25 18.31 -8.42 -45.13
N GLN A 26 17.07 -8.90 -45.21
CA GLN A 26 16.69 -10.22 -44.72
C GLN A 26 17.38 -11.35 -45.49
N THR A 27 17.43 -11.26 -46.82
CA THR A 27 18.12 -12.26 -47.66
C THR A 27 19.63 -12.23 -47.48
N PHE A 28 20.22 -11.05 -47.26
CA PHE A 28 21.63 -10.91 -46.91
C PHE A 28 21.94 -11.55 -45.55
N LEU A 29 21.17 -11.25 -44.51
CA LEU A 29 21.35 -11.86 -43.18
C LEU A 29 21.18 -13.38 -43.22
N ARG A 30 20.20 -13.86 -43.98
CA ARG A 30 20.01 -15.31 -44.20
C ARG A 30 21.21 -15.96 -44.88
N ARG A 31 21.74 -15.35 -45.94
CA ARG A 31 22.95 -15.87 -46.62
C ARG A 31 24.21 -15.75 -45.75
N LEU A 32 24.30 -14.71 -44.94
CA LEU A 32 25.36 -14.56 -43.95
C LEU A 32 25.29 -15.74 -42.97
N TRP A 33 24.11 -16.01 -42.41
CA TRP A 33 23.85 -17.12 -41.50
C TRP A 33 24.11 -18.49 -42.14
N GLU A 34 23.69 -18.71 -43.38
CA GLU A 34 23.97 -19.94 -44.13
C GLU A 34 25.47 -20.12 -44.43
N ARG A 35 26.22 -19.02 -44.60
CA ARG A 35 27.66 -19.05 -44.93
C ARG A 35 28.56 -19.16 -43.70
N THR A 36 28.24 -18.44 -42.63
CA THR A 36 29.03 -18.46 -41.39
C THR A 36 28.57 -19.56 -40.44
N GLY A 37 27.39 -20.13 -40.67
CA GLY A 37 26.77 -21.08 -39.77
C GLY A 37 26.38 -20.46 -38.43
N SER A 38 25.85 -21.31 -37.55
CA SER A 38 25.90 -21.06 -36.11
C SER A 38 27.32 -21.36 -35.64
N ALA A 39 27.89 -20.53 -34.76
CA ALA A 39 29.14 -20.82 -34.08
C ALA A 39 28.83 -21.63 -32.80
N PRO A 40 28.89 -22.98 -32.83
CA PRO A 40 28.62 -23.80 -31.66
C PRO A 40 29.61 -23.42 -30.55
N GLY A 41 29.08 -22.96 -29.41
CA GLY A 41 29.86 -22.55 -28.24
C GLY A 41 29.71 -21.08 -27.83
N THR A 42 29.35 -20.18 -28.76
CA THR A 42 29.10 -18.76 -28.42
C THR A 42 27.72 -18.56 -27.81
N ASP A 43 26.73 -19.33 -28.28
CA ASP A 43 25.34 -19.27 -27.80
C ASP A 43 25.17 -19.89 -26.41
N THR A 44 25.90 -20.96 -26.11
CA THR A 44 25.77 -21.66 -24.82
C THR A 44 26.32 -20.83 -23.66
N VAL A 45 27.46 -20.17 -23.85
CA VAL A 45 28.04 -19.27 -22.83
C VAL A 45 27.14 -18.05 -22.61
N TRP A 46 26.50 -17.53 -23.66
CA TRP A 46 25.54 -16.44 -23.54
C TRP A 46 24.26 -16.87 -22.81
N ILE A 47 23.71 -18.04 -23.15
CA ILE A 47 22.54 -18.62 -22.46
C ILE A 47 22.85 -18.90 -20.98
N GLU A 48 24.04 -19.43 -20.67
CA GLU A 48 24.50 -19.64 -19.29
C GLU A 48 24.59 -18.32 -18.52
N ALA A 49 25.21 -17.29 -19.11
CA ALA A 49 25.30 -15.97 -18.49
C ALA A 49 23.93 -15.32 -18.27
N GLU A 50 22.99 -15.48 -19.20
CA GLU A 50 21.63 -14.96 -19.05
C GLU A 50 20.81 -15.75 -18.01
N ALA A 51 21.00 -17.07 -17.94
CA ALA A 51 20.41 -17.89 -16.89
C ALA A 51 20.94 -17.50 -15.50
N ASP A 52 22.25 -17.24 -15.36
CA ASP A 52 22.86 -16.78 -14.11
C ASP A 52 22.31 -15.41 -13.69
N MET A 53 22.18 -14.47 -14.62
CA MET A 53 21.54 -13.17 -14.35
C MET A 53 20.06 -13.32 -13.96
N ALA A 54 19.32 -14.22 -14.60
CA ALA A 54 17.94 -14.51 -14.26
C ALA A 54 17.84 -15.10 -12.84
N MET A 55 18.74 -16.02 -12.47
CA MET A 55 18.79 -16.58 -11.12
C MET A 55 19.12 -15.53 -10.06
N LEU A 56 20.10 -14.66 -10.31
CA LEU A 56 20.47 -13.59 -9.40
C LEU A 56 19.33 -12.59 -9.21
N SER A 57 18.68 -12.17 -10.30
CA SER A 57 17.54 -11.26 -10.23
C SER A 57 16.35 -11.89 -9.50
N ALA A 58 16.08 -13.19 -9.71
CA ALA A 58 15.05 -13.92 -8.98
C ALA A 58 15.36 -14.02 -7.48
N ALA A 59 16.62 -14.32 -7.10
CA ALA A 59 17.04 -14.36 -5.71
C ALA A 59 16.92 -12.99 -5.03
N GLN A 60 17.29 -11.91 -5.72
CA GLN A 60 17.12 -10.55 -5.22
C GLN A 60 15.64 -10.18 -5.05
N ALA A 61 14.80 -10.51 -6.04
CA ALA A 61 13.36 -10.30 -5.96
C ALA A 61 12.75 -11.05 -4.77
N GLN A 62 13.13 -12.31 -4.58
CA GLN A 62 12.67 -13.14 -3.46
C GLN A 62 13.11 -12.56 -2.10
N SER A 63 14.36 -12.11 -1.98
CA SER A 63 14.85 -11.46 -0.76
C SER A 63 14.07 -10.18 -0.43
N SER A 64 13.82 -9.33 -1.44
CA SER A 64 13.04 -8.10 -1.26
C SER A 64 11.58 -8.39 -0.87
N ALA A 65 10.99 -9.45 -1.43
CA ALA A 65 9.62 -9.86 -1.09
C ALA A 65 9.52 -10.34 0.36
N PHE A 66 10.52 -11.10 0.85
CA PHE A 66 10.56 -11.51 2.25
C PHE A 66 10.76 -10.33 3.21
N ALA A 67 11.60 -9.37 2.85
CA ALA A 67 11.76 -8.14 3.64
C ALA A 67 10.44 -7.36 3.74
N ALA A 68 9.76 -7.16 2.61
CA ALA A 68 8.46 -6.47 2.57
C ALA A 68 7.38 -7.22 3.37
N LEU A 69 7.36 -8.55 3.32
CA LEU A 69 6.43 -9.37 4.10
C LEU A 69 6.66 -9.22 5.60
N ARG A 70 7.93 -9.19 6.04
CA ARG A 70 8.27 -8.99 7.45
C ARG A 70 7.83 -7.60 7.93
N GLU A 71 8.11 -6.57 7.15
CA GLU A 71 7.70 -5.20 7.46
C GLU A 71 6.17 -5.07 7.55
N ALA A 72 5.43 -5.74 6.64
CA ALA A 72 3.97 -5.77 6.69
C ALA A 72 3.43 -6.48 7.95
N GLN A 73 4.09 -7.55 8.39
CA GLN A 73 3.72 -8.25 9.64
C GLN A 73 3.98 -7.38 10.88
N ASP A 74 5.12 -6.69 10.91
CA ASP A 74 5.46 -5.76 11.99
C ASP A 74 4.45 -4.61 12.05
N ALA A 75 4.11 -4.02 10.91
CA ALA A 75 3.09 -2.97 10.80
C ALA A 75 1.70 -3.44 11.26
N LEU A 76 1.30 -4.66 10.89
CA LEU A 76 0.04 -5.26 11.32
C LEU A 76 0.02 -5.47 12.84
N SER A 77 1.12 -5.93 13.43
CA SER A 77 1.22 -6.11 14.89
C SER A 77 1.07 -4.79 15.64
N LEU A 78 1.67 -3.71 15.12
CA LEU A 78 1.55 -2.36 15.68
C LEU A 78 0.11 -1.84 15.56
N ALA A 79 -0.52 -2.04 14.40
CA ALA A 79 -1.92 -1.66 14.19
C ALA A 79 -2.87 -2.37 15.17
N GLN A 80 -2.64 -3.66 15.46
CA GLN A 80 -3.41 -4.41 16.45
C GLN A 80 -3.22 -3.86 17.86
N GLN A 81 -1.98 -3.53 18.25
CA GLN A 81 -1.71 -2.92 19.55
C GLN A 81 -2.39 -1.55 19.69
N ALA A 82 -2.32 -0.71 18.66
CA ALA A 82 -2.97 0.59 18.64
C ALA A 82 -4.51 0.47 18.75
N LEU A 83 -5.09 -0.54 18.08
CA LEU A 83 -6.53 -0.81 18.16
C LEU A 83 -6.95 -1.23 19.58
N LEU A 84 -6.17 -2.10 20.23
CA LEU A 84 -6.43 -2.50 21.63
C LEU A 84 -6.33 -1.30 22.59
N GLN A 85 -5.34 -0.42 22.39
CA GLN A 85 -5.22 0.82 23.16
C GLN A 85 -6.41 1.76 22.93
N ALA A 86 -6.85 1.94 21.69
CA ALA A 86 -8.02 2.76 21.37
C ALA A 86 -9.30 2.21 22.03
N GLN A 87 -9.46 0.87 22.05
CA GLN A 87 -10.59 0.22 22.72
C GLN A 87 -10.55 0.42 24.23
N SER A 88 -9.39 0.32 24.87
CA SER A 88 -9.26 0.53 26.32
C SER A 88 -9.55 1.99 26.70
N ILE A 89 -9.04 2.96 25.92
CA ILE A 89 -9.35 4.38 26.09
C ILE A 89 -10.85 4.63 25.93
N ARG A 90 -11.49 4.04 24.91
CA ARG A 90 -12.94 4.15 24.72
C ARG A 90 -13.72 3.62 25.92
N ALA A 91 -13.33 2.47 26.47
CA ALA A 91 -13.98 1.90 27.64
C ALA A 91 -13.82 2.81 28.88
N GLN A 92 -12.63 3.37 29.09
CA GLN A 92 -12.38 4.34 30.17
C GLN A 92 -13.20 5.62 29.99
N ALA A 93 -13.30 6.14 28.77
CA ALA A 93 -14.09 7.33 28.47
C ALA A 93 -15.59 7.12 28.74
N LEU A 94 -16.13 5.95 28.38
CA LEU A 94 -17.53 5.60 28.67
C LEU A 94 -17.78 5.53 30.19
N LYS A 95 -16.87 4.91 30.94
CA LYS A 95 -16.97 4.85 32.40
C LYS A 95 -16.88 6.25 33.04
N ALA A 96 -15.98 7.10 32.57
CA ALA A 96 -15.87 8.47 33.05
C ALA A 96 -17.16 9.26 32.78
N LEU A 97 -17.79 9.06 31.61
CA LEU A 97 -19.05 9.68 31.27
C LEU A 97 -20.20 9.20 32.18
N GLU A 98 -20.29 7.90 32.47
CA GLU A 98 -21.24 7.35 33.44
C GLU A 98 -21.07 8.00 34.83
N THR A 99 -19.84 8.03 35.34
CA THR A 99 -19.59 8.67 36.66
C THR A 99 -19.93 10.16 36.67
N ALA A 100 -19.68 10.89 35.58
CA ALA A 100 -20.04 12.30 35.46
C ALA A 100 -21.57 12.49 35.45
N GLN A 101 -22.31 11.59 34.82
CA GLN A 101 -23.78 11.59 34.85
C GLN A 101 -24.30 11.30 36.25
N ASP A 102 -23.74 10.33 36.96
CA ASP A 102 -24.11 10.03 38.35
C ASP A 102 -23.87 11.24 39.27
N TYR A 103 -22.72 11.90 39.16
CA TYR A 103 -22.44 13.12 39.92
C TYR A 103 -23.41 14.27 39.58
N ALA A 104 -23.78 14.42 38.31
CA ALA A 104 -24.76 15.42 37.89
C ALA A 104 -26.15 15.14 38.49
N ILE A 105 -26.59 13.89 38.49
CA ILE A 105 -27.87 13.46 39.11
C ILE A 105 -27.84 13.70 40.62
N LEU A 106 -26.76 13.30 41.30
CA LEU A 106 -26.60 13.52 42.74
C LEU A 106 -26.62 15.02 43.07
N THR A 107 -25.98 15.86 42.26
CA THR A 107 -25.97 17.31 42.47
C THR A 107 -27.36 17.92 42.28
N LEU A 108 -28.10 17.49 41.24
CA LEU A 108 -29.47 17.95 40.99
C LEU A 108 -30.44 17.52 42.10
N THR A 109 -30.36 16.27 42.55
CA THR A 109 -31.21 15.73 43.62
C THR A 109 -30.89 16.35 44.98
N ALA A 110 -29.61 16.50 45.32
CA ALA A 110 -29.20 17.18 46.55
C ALA A 110 -29.68 18.65 46.57
N ARG A 111 -29.60 19.36 45.44
CA ARG A 111 -30.11 20.73 45.32
C ARG A 111 -31.63 20.80 45.44
N GLY A 112 -32.36 19.91 44.79
CA GLY A 112 -33.82 19.84 44.88
C GLY A 112 -34.31 19.57 46.31
N ASN A 113 -33.66 18.64 47.01
CA ASN A 113 -33.98 18.33 48.41
C ASN A 113 -33.63 19.49 49.35
N ALA A 114 -32.52 20.20 49.12
CA ALA A 114 -32.17 21.39 49.90
C ALA A 114 -33.20 22.53 49.72
N GLN A 115 -33.74 22.71 48.51
CA GLN A 115 -34.79 23.71 48.24
C GLN A 115 -36.14 23.31 48.85
N ALA A 116 -36.50 22.02 48.79
CA ALA A 116 -37.72 21.52 49.44
C ALA A 116 -37.64 21.58 50.98
N ALA A 117 -36.45 21.38 51.56
CA ALA A 117 -36.22 21.53 52.99
C ALA A 117 -36.18 23.01 53.45
N GLN A 118 -35.98 23.96 52.52
CA GLN A 118 -36.11 25.40 52.76
C GLN A 118 -37.55 25.92 52.53
N SER A 119 -38.47 25.07 52.07
CA SER A 119 -39.90 25.41 51.99
C SER A 119 -40.79 24.81 53.11
N PRO A 120 -40.41 24.81 54.41
CA PRO A 120 -41.37 24.52 55.46
C PRO A 120 -42.10 25.80 55.87
N ASP A 121 -43.42 25.81 55.69
CA ASP A 121 -44.37 26.46 56.60
C ASP A 121 -44.33 27.98 56.85
N GLU A 122 -43.91 28.81 55.87
CA GLU A 122 -44.21 30.25 55.97
C GLU A 122 -45.73 30.58 55.84
N SER A 123 -46.58 29.61 55.50
CA SER A 123 -48.04 29.80 55.36
C SER A 123 -48.91 29.26 56.50
N MET A 124 -48.34 28.68 57.57
CA MET A 124 -49.12 28.06 58.67
C MET A 124 -49.18 28.90 59.96
N ILE A 125 -48.56 30.09 60.00
CA ILE A 125 -48.52 30.97 61.18
C ILE A 125 -49.33 32.27 60.94
N PHE A 126 -50.59 32.18 60.50
CA PHE A 126 -51.51 33.34 60.51
C PHE A 126 -52.97 32.90 60.67
N ALA A 127 -53.29 32.07 61.67
CA ALA A 127 -54.69 31.72 61.94
C ALA A 127 -55.03 31.43 63.41
N ILE A 128 -54.30 31.96 64.41
CA ILE A 128 -54.79 31.94 65.79
C ILE A 128 -54.35 33.21 66.52
N MET A 129 -55.08 34.31 66.35
CA MET A 129 -55.23 35.29 67.43
C MET A 129 -56.62 35.92 67.34
N LYS A 130 -57.48 35.42 68.24
CA LYS A 130 -58.78 35.95 68.68
C LYS A 130 -58.56 37.15 69.63
N PRO A 131 -59.55 38.03 69.90
CA PRO A 131 -60.93 37.72 70.33
C PRO A 131 -62.03 38.03 69.32
#